data_AF-A0A7X7X0A2-F1
#
_entry.id   AF-A0A7X7X0A2-F1
#
_cell.length_a   1.000
_cell.length_b   1.000
_cell.length_c   1.000
_cell.angle_alpha   90.00
_cell.angle_beta   90.00
_cell.angle_gamma   90.00
#
_symmetry.space_group_name_H-M   'P 1'
#
loop_
_entity.id
_entity.type
_entity.pdbx_description
1 polymer ?
#
loop_
_entity_poly.entity_id
_entity_poly.type
_entity_poly.pdbx_seq_one_letter_code
_entity_poly.pdbx_strand_id
1 'polypeptide(L)'
;VQAYLMKDGSYYSSQQDYQTKQFVEEFKDRDPRMSQTLAYPGWTLVNTMTYAPGAGIYVQSLNKNFSGYHQIKGFINNKDENYYLSVDYPVIRYAEVLLIYAEARAELGKLTQQDLDQSVNLIRSRAGMPQLILNPVADPVMQAAFPDISPVLLEIRRERRVELAFEGFRFDDLMRWKAGKLLEKEPEGLYFPALGKYDLTGDGVPDIYLIPSSQSIPAEENKESNSLGVKLVYYKTGTIDDENATVYLTEGTKGNILTIKDMGTFVEPQYYYRPVPKHQMDLNPKLGPQLFGWK
;
A
#
# COMPACT_ATOMS: atom_id res chain seq x y z
N VAL A 1 0.84 -3.74 0.99
CA VAL A 1 1.60 -4.65 0.09
C VAL A 1 1.08 -6.08 0.02
N GLN A 2 0.41 -6.59 1.05
CA GLN A 2 -0.05 -7.99 1.10
C GLN A 2 -1.17 -8.35 0.11
N ALA A 3 -1.76 -7.35 -0.58
CA ALA A 3 -2.79 -7.58 -1.59
C ALA A 3 -2.23 -8.12 -2.92
N TYR A 4 -0.98 -7.79 -3.25
CA TYR A 4 -0.28 -8.33 -4.41
C TYR A 4 -0.08 -9.84 -4.19
N LEU A 5 -0.40 -10.66 -5.18
CA LEU A 5 -0.20 -12.10 -5.08
C LEU A 5 1.30 -12.47 -5.16
N MET A 6 1.60 -13.73 -4.91
CA MET A 6 2.86 -14.31 -5.37
C MET A 6 2.83 -14.44 -6.90
N LYS A 7 3.99 -14.51 -7.55
CA LYS A 7 4.15 -14.58 -9.01
C LYS A 7 3.44 -15.79 -9.62
N ASP A 8 3.33 -16.87 -8.87
CA ASP A 8 2.59 -18.09 -9.25
C ASP A 8 1.07 -17.98 -9.00
N GLY A 9 0.57 -16.82 -8.57
CA GLY A 9 -0.83 -16.55 -8.28
C GLY A 9 -1.29 -17.01 -6.90
N SER A 10 -0.43 -17.66 -6.10
CA SER A 10 -0.76 -18.03 -4.73
C SER A 10 -0.88 -16.80 -3.82
N TYR A 11 -1.59 -16.96 -2.70
CA TYR A 11 -1.81 -15.87 -1.78
C TYR A 11 -0.53 -15.54 -1.01
N TYR A 12 -0.28 -14.25 -0.82
CA TYR A 12 0.80 -13.82 0.06
C TYR A 12 0.54 -14.27 1.52
N SER A 13 -0.73 -14.26 1.95
CA SER A 13 -1.17 -14.72 3.26
C SER A 13 -1.03 -16.23 3.49
N SER A 14 -0.84 -17.04 2.44
CA SER A 14 -0.56 -18.47 2.59
C SER A 14 0.93 -18.78 2.72
N GLN A 15 1.80 -17.78 2.58
CA GLN A 15 3.24 -17.98 2.74
C GLN A 15 3.59 -18.14 4.22
N GLN A 16 4.60 -18.96 4.51
CA GLN A 16 5.14 -19.10 5.85
C GLN A 16 5.63 -17.73 6.34
N ASP A 17 5.27 -17.38 7.58
CA ASP A 17 5.69 -16.16 8.27
C ASP A 17 5.35 -14.86 7.51
N TYR A 18 4.28 -14.85 6.71
CA TYR A 18 3.91 -13.72 5.84
C TYR A 18 3.77 -12.38 6.58
N GLN A 19 3.45 -12.40 7.88
CA GLN A 19 3.29 -11.21 8.71
C GLN A 19 4.63 -10.59 9.14
N THR A 20 5.71 -11.38 9.14
CA THR A 20 7.02 -10.99 9.69
C THR A 20 8.14 -11.07 8.65
N LYS A 21 7.80 -11.18 7.36
CA LYS A 21 8.80 -11.06 6.29
C LYS A 21 9.39 -9.66 6.30
N GLN A 22 10.70 -9.58 6.14
CA GLN A 22 11.40 -8.30 6.04
C GLN A 22 11.25 -7.73 4.62
N PHE A 23 11.53 -6.43 4.48
CA PHE A 23 11.32 -5.66 3.24
C PHE A 23 11.84 -6.38 1.99
N VAL A 24 13.11 -6.83 1.98
CA VAL A 24 13.69 -7.50 0.81
C VAL A 24 12.97 -8.82 0.48
N GLU A 25 12.58 -9.58 1.49
CA GLU A 25 11.87 -10.84 1.31
C GLU A 25 10.44 -10.63 0.80
N GLU A 26 9.78 -9.54 1.20
CA GLU A 26 8.43 -9.21 0.74
C GLU A 26 8.37 -8.96 -0.77
N PHE A 27 9.47 -8.58 -1.42
CA PHE A 27 9.50 -8.34 -2.87
C PHE A 27 9.90 -9.57 -3.70
N LYS A 28 10.23 -10.71 -3.06
CA LYS A 28 10.59 -11.94 -3.77
C LYS A 28 9.36 -12.62 -4.36
N ASP A 29 9.45 -13.00 -5.63
CA ASP A 29 8.43 -13.75 -6.36
C ASP A 29 7.01 -13.18 -6.19
N ARG A 30 6.87 -11.87 -6.34
CA ARG A 30 5.58 -11.16 -6.26
C ARG A 30 4.99 -10.87 -7.62
N ASP A 31 3.71 -10.51 -7.61
CA ASP A 31 3.06 -9.84 -8.74
C ASP A 31 3.95 -8.69 -9.27
N PRO A 32 4.36 -8.70 -10.55
CA PRO A 32 5.28 -7.71 -11.11
C PRO A 32 4.81 -6.25 -10.93
N ARG A 33 3.50 -6.02 -10.78
CA ARG A 33 2.96 -4.67 -10.53
C ARG A 33 3.37 -4.11 -9.18
N MET A 34 3.76 -4.94 -8.20
CA MET A 34 4.24 -4.46 -6.91
C MET A 34 5.49 -3.57 -7.08
N SER A 35 6.46 -4.02 -7.88
CA SER A 35 7.69 -3.26 -8.19
C SER A 35 7.50 -2.15 -9.22
N GLN A 36 6.33 -2.08 -9.88
CA GLN A 36 5.92 -0.91 -10.68
C GLN A 36 5.20 0.14 -9.83
N THR A 37 4.74 -0.27 -8.63
CA THR A 37 3.92 0.56 -7.76
C THR A 37 4.70 1.17 -6.61
N LEU A 38 5.68 0.42 -6.08
CA LEU A 38 6.48 0.79 -4.94
C LEU A 38 7.98 0.74 -5.27
N ALA A 39 8.74 1.64 -4.64
CA ALA A 39 10.20 1.57 -4.64
C ALA A 39 10.61 0.22 -4.02
N TYR A 40 11.20 -0.64 -4.84
CA TYR A 40 11.57 -2.01 -4.51
C TYR A 40 13.08 -2.12 -4.18
N PRO A 41 13.54 -3.21 -3.54
CA PRO A 41 14.97 -3.45 -3.33
C PRO A 41 15.75 -3.36 -4.66
N GLY A 42 16.72 -2.46 -4.72
CA GLY A 42 17.55 -2.23 -5.91
C GLY A 42 16.94 -1.24 -6.90
N TRP A 43 15.79 -0.63 -6.60
CA TRP A 43 15.26 0.46 -7.40
C TRP A 43 16.24 1.63 -7.44
N THR A 44 16.53 2.13 -8.64
CA THR A 44 17.46 3.26 -8.83
C THR A 44 16.69 4.53 -9.07
N LEU A 45 16.88 5.53 -8.20
CA LEU A 45 16.35 6.87 -8.38
C LEU A 45 17.26 7.63 -9.35
N VAL A 46 16.68 8.09 -10.47
CA VAL A 46 17.37 8.85 -11.52
C VAL A 46 16.97 10.31 -11.44
N ASN A 47 15.67 10.61 -11.31
CA ASN A 47 15.17 11.97 -11.24
C ASN A 47 15.12 12.47 -9.79
N THR A 48 15.98 13.42 -9.45
CA THR A 48 16.00 14.06 -8.13
C THR A 48 15.51 15.49 -8.23
N MET A 49 14.19 15.70 -8.40
CA MET A 49 13.65 17.05 -8.28
C MET A 49 13.70 17.49 -6.81
N THR A 50 14.51 18.52 -6.55
CA THR A 50 14.66 19.41 -5.36
C THR A 50 14.61 18.88 -3.91
N TYR A 51 14.19 17.64 -3.59
CA TYR A 51 14.02 17.21 -2.18
C TYR A 51 14.31 15.72 -1.89
N ALA A 52 15.13 15.04 -2.69
CA ALA A 52 15.43 13.62 -2.50
C ALA A 52 16.94 13.34 -2.28
N PRO A 53 17.30 12.24 -1.59
CA PRO A 53 18.68 11.74 -1.56
C PRO A 53 19.15 11.58 -3.00
N GLY A 54 20.40 11.95 -3.29
CA GLY A 54 20.92 12.04 -4.66
C GLY A 54 20.63 10.82 -5.54
N ALA A 55 20.78 10.98 -6.86
CA ALA A 55 20.53 9.89 -7.79
C ALA A 55 21.40 8.66 -7.45
N GLY A 56 20.84 7.46 -7.58
CA GLY A 56 21.51 6.21 -7.19
C GLY A 56 20.54 5.14 -6.70
N ILE A 57 21.09 4.07 -6.12
CA ILE A 57 20.28 3.03 -5.48
C ILE A 57 19.48 3.66 -4.35
N TYR A 58 18.17 3.47 -4.38
CA TYR A 58 17.25 4.09 -3.44
C TYR A 58 17.14 3.25 -2.17
N VAL A 59 17.55 3.84 -1.05
CA VAL A 59 17.31 3.31 0.31
C VAL A 59 16.04 3.95 0.86
N GLN A 60 15.15 3.13 1.39
CA GLN A 60 13.89 3.59 1.99
C GLN A 60 14.20 4.49 3.19
N SER A 61 13.86 5.77 3.06
CA SER A 61 13.86 6.70 4.19
C SER A 61 12.79 6.31 5.20
N LEU A 62 13.20 5.99 6.41
CA LEU A 62 12.26 5.81 7.53
C LEU A 62 12.06 7.14 8.25
N ASN A 63 10.84 7.44 8.69
CA ASN A 63 10.50 8.67 9.41
C ASN A 63 9.21 8.47 10.22
N LYS A 64 8.94 9.37 11.16
CA LYS A 64 7.65 9.45 11.86
C LYS A 64 6.52 9.51 10.83
N ASN A 65 5.48 8.70 11.03
CA ASN A 65 4.28 8.63 10.18
C ASN A 65 4.49 8.08 8.75
N PHE A 66 5.68 7.58 8.39
CA PHE A 66 5.91 6.90 7.12
C PHE A 66 5.98 5.38 7.32
N SER A 67 5.35 4.61 6.45
CA SER A 67 5.30 3.13 6.56
C SER A 67 6.58 2.45 6.08
N GLY A 68 7.51 3.18 5.47
CA GLY A 68 8.68 2.65 4.76
C GLY A 68 8.35 2.07 3.38
N TYR A 69 7.08 2.03 2.97
CA TYR A 69 6.67 1.73 1.60
C TYR A 69 6.46 3.00 0.79
N HIS A 70 7.35 3.26 -0.17
CA HIS A 70 7.30 4.48 -0.98
C HIS A 70 6.68 4.23 -2.34
N GLN A 71 5.66 5.01 -2.68
CA GLN A 71 5.00 4.99 -3.97
C GLN A 71 5.94 5.50 -5.07
N ILE A 72 6.04 4.74 -6.16
CA ILE A 72 6.68 5.18 -7.41
C ILE A 72 5.69 5.21 -8.58
N LYS A 73 4.48 4.67 -8.40
CA LYS A 73 3.42 4.80 -9.40
C LYS A 73 3.05 6.26 -9.58
N GLY A 74 3.04 6.73 -10.82
CA GLY A 74 2.82 8.13 -11.15
C GLY A 74 4.05 9.04 -10.94
N PHE A 75 5.16 8.50 -10.41
CA PHE A 75 6.43 9.21 -10.35
C PHE A 75 7.24 8.99 -11.62
N ILE A 76 7.64 10.09 -12.27
CA ILE A 76 8.42 10.04 -13.50
C ILE A 76 9.92 10.05 -13.18
N ASN A 77 10.48 8.85 -13.15
CA ASN A 77 11.90 8.63 -12.87
C ASN A 77 12.79 8.86 -14.11
N ASN A 78 12.65 10.02 -14.74
CA ASN A 78 13.42 10.44 -15.91
C ASN A 78 13.87 11.90 -15.74
N LYS A 79 15.11 12.23 -16.14
CA LYS A 79 15.66 13.60 -16.10
C LYS A 79 15.25 14.46 -17.29
N ASP A 80 14.77 13.86 -18.37
CA ASP A 80 14.33 14.61 -19.55
C ASP A 80 13.08 15.42 -19.21
N GLU A 81 13.22 16.74 -19.35
CA GLU A 81 12.17 17.69 -19.03
C GLU A 81 10.94 17.59 -19.90
N ASN A 82 11.15 17.40 -21.20
CA ASN A 82 10.06 17.24 -22.14
C ASN A 82 9.30 15.95 -21.84
N TYR A 83 10.02 14.89 -21.45
CA TYR A 83 9.39 13.64 -21.07
C TYR A 83 8.49 13.82 -19.84
N TYR A 84 9.00 14.37 -18.74
CA TYR A 84 8.20 14.46 -17.52
C TYR A 84 7.01 15.44 -17.63
N LEU A 85 7.13 16.52 -18.41
CA LEU A 85 6.04 17.47 -18.65
C LEU A 85 4.98 16.94 -19.63
N SER A 86 5.29 15.88 -20.39
CA SER A 86 4.40 15.32 -21.41
C SER A 86 3.48 14.19 -20.89
N VAL A 87 3.57 13.82 -19.61
CA VAL A 87 2.81 12.69 -19.08
C VAL A 87 1.41 13.10 -18.66
N ASP A 88 0.41 12.45 -19.25
CA ASP A 88 -0.99 12.56 -18.85
C ASP A 88 -1.33 11.68 -17.64
N TYR A 89 -2.24 12.16 -16.79
CA TYR A 89 -2.81 11.36 -15.71
C TYR A 89 -4.18 10.80 -16.13
N PRO A 90 -4.37 9.47 -16.13
CA PRO A 90 -5.62 8.87 -16.58
C PRO A 90 -6.76 9.19 -15.60
N VAL A 91 -7.84 9.77 -16.11
CA VAL A 91 -9.11 9.94 -15.36
C VAL A 91 -9.93 8.66 -15.41
N ILE A 92 -9.98 8.02 -16.58
CA ILE A 92 -10.59 6.70 -16.81
C ILE A 92 -9.64 5.91 -17.71
N ARG A 93 -9.48 4.62 -17.44
CA ARG A 93 -8.69 3.73 -18.30
C ARG A 93 -9.36 2.39 -18.48
N TYR A 94 -9.06 1.74 -19.60
CA TYR A 94 -9.77 0.53 -20.04
C TYR A 94 -9.77 -0.60 -19.01
N ALA A 95 -8.70 -0.79 -18.25
CA ALA A 95 -8.66 -1.80 -17.19
C ALA A 95 -9.74 -1.57 -16.11
N GLU A 96 -10.07 -0.32 -15.79
CA GLU A 96 -11.15 -0.01 -14.85
C GLU A 96 -12.50 -0.47 -15.42
N VAL A 97 -12.76 -0.21 -16.70
CA VAL A 97 -13.99 -0.63 -17.40
C VAL A 97 -14.14 -2.15 -17.37
N LEU A 98 -13.06 -2.88 -17.60
CA LEU A 98 -13.04 -4.35 -17.52
C LEU A 98 -13.35 -4.85 -16.10
N LEU A 99 -12.78 -4.20 -15.08
CA LEU A 99 -13.03 -4.55 -13.68
C LEU A 99 -14.48 -4.26 -13.27
N ILE A 100 -15.04 -3.11 -13.68
CA ILE A 100 -16.45 -2.76 -13.45
C ILE A 100 -17.36 -3.81 -14.10
N TYR A 101 -17.06 -4.23 -15.33
CA TYR A 101 -17.81 -5.28 -16.01
C TYR A 101 -17.78 -6.59 -15.22
N ALA A 102 -16.60 -7.08 -14.84
CA ALA A 102 -16.45 -8.34 -14.11
C ALA A 102 -17.19 -8.30 -12.76
N GLU A 103 -17.03 -7.20 -12.01
CA GLU A 103 -17.69 -6.99 -10.73
C GLU A 103 -19.23 -7.00 -10.89
N ALA A 104 -19.76 -6.26 -11.87
CA ALA A 104 -21.20 -6.23 -12.14
C ALA A 104 -21.75 -7.62 -12.51
N ARG A 105 -21.02 -8.41 -13.31
CA ARG A 105 -21.41 -9.78 -13.66
C ARG A 105 -21.43 -10.70 -12.44
N ALA A 106 -20.46 -10.56 -11.54
CA ALA A 106 -20.40 -11.30 -10.28
C ALA A 106 -21.56 -10.95 -9.35
N GLU A 107 -21.82 -9.65 -9.12
CA GLU A 107 -22.91 -9.17 -8.26
C GLU A 107 -24.30 -9.55 -8.80
N LEU A 108 -24.45 -9.68 -10.13
CA LEU A 108 -25.69 -10.17 -10.76
C LEU A 108 -25.86 -11.69 -10.69
N GLY A 109 -24.89 -12.44 -10.16
CA GLY A 109 -24.89 -13.91 -10.16
C GLY A 109 -24.79 -14.51 -11.57
N LYS A 110 -24.25 -13.77 -12.54
CA LYS A 110 -24.16 -14.15 -13.96
C LYS A 110 -22.74 -14.35 -14.46
N LEU A 111 -21.74 -14.23 -13.58
CA LEU A 111 -20.34 -14.38 -13.95
C LEU A 111 -20.04 -15.79 -14.47
N THR A 112 -19.37 -15.83 -15.62
CA THR A 112 -18.86 -17.06 -16.24
C THR A 112 -17.34 -16.98 -16.38
N GLN A 113 -16.70 -18.12 -16.69
CA GLN A 113 -15.27 -18.10 -17.03
C GLN A 113 -14.99 -17.22 -18.26
N GLN A 114 -15.85 -17.25 -19.26
CA GLN A 114 -15.73 -16.39 -20.44
C GLN A 114 -15.77 -14.90 -20.07
N ASP A 115 -16.63 -14.51 -19.12
CA ASP A 115 -16.68 -13.13 -18.61
C ASP A 115 -15.35 -12.73 -17.97
N LEU A 116 -14.70 -13.62 -17.21
CA LEU A 116 -13.38 -13.39 -16.63
C LEU A 116 -12.31 -13.27 -17.72
N ASP A 117 -12.28 -14.19 -18.68
CA ASP A 117 -11.32 -14.29 -19.78
C ASP A 117 -11.29 -13.02 -20.65
N GLN A 118 -12.45 -12.41 -20.88
CA GLN A 118 -12.58 -11.16 -21.63
C GLN A 118 -12.44 -9.88 -20.76
N SER A 119 -12.16 -10.00 -19.46
CA SER A 119 -12.05 -8.88 -18.54
C SER A 119 -10.82 -8.93 -17.62
N VAL A 120 -10.97 -9.45 -16.40
CA VAL A 120 -9.91 -9.57 -15.38
C VAL A 120 -8.67 -10.28 -15.92
N ASN A 121 -8.87 -11.31 -16.73
CA ASN A 121 -7.81 -12.12 -17.30
C ASN A 121 -7.00 -11.41 -18.38
N LEU A 122 -7.56 -10.41 -19.06
CA LEU A 122 -6.79 -9.53 -19.94
C LEU A 122 -5.79 -8.69 -19.13
N ILE A 123 -6.22 -8.21 -17.95
CA ILE A 123 -5.38 -7.41 -17.04
C ILE A 123 -4.25 -8.27 -16.45
N ARG A 124 -4.60 -9.47 -15.96
CA ARG A 124 -3.64 -10.42 -15.38
C ARG A 124 -2.63 -10.91 -16.43
N SER A 125 -3.08 -11.22 -17.64
CA SER A 125 -2.19 -11.58 -18.76
C SER A 125 -1.18 -10.47 -19.06
N ARG A 126 -1.63 -9.21 -19.15
CA ARG A 126 -0.73 -8.06 -19.37
C ARG A 126 0.28 -7.90 -18.23
N ALA A 127 -0.12 -8.18 -17.00
CA ALA A 127 0.74 -8.11 -15.83
C ALA A 127 1.66 -9.34 -15.66
N GLY A 128 1.53 -10.37 -16.50
CA GLY A 128 2.28 -11.62 -16.35
C GLY A 128 1.80 -12.51 -15.19
N MET A 129 0.54 -12.38 -14.81
CA MET A 129 -0.09 -13.11 -13.70
C MET A 129 -0.95 -14.29 -14.19
N PRO A 130 -1.01 -15.40 -13.45
CA PRO A 130 -1.87 -16.53 -13.79
C PRO A 130 -3.34 -16.13 -13.87
N GLN A 131 -4.09 -16.75 -14.78
CA GLN A 131 -5.50 -16.45 -15.01
C GLN A 131 -6.35 -16.72 -13.75
N LEU A 132 -7.32 -15.86 -13.48
CA LEU A 132 -8.35 -16.11 -12.50
C LEU A 132 -9.35 -17.13 -13.06
N ILE A 133 -9.68 -18.13 -12.24
CA ILE A 133 -10.71 -19.13 -12.51
C ILE A 133 -12.02 -18.76 -11.81
N LEU A 134 -13.14 -19.27 -12.29
CA LEU A 134 -14.47 -18.99 -11.75
C LEU A 134 -14.66 -19.43 -10.29
N ASN A 135 -13.96 -20.49 -9.87
CA ASN A 135 -14.05 -21.05 -8.52
C ASN A 135 -12.67 -21.08 -7.84
N PRO A 136 -12.10 -19.91 -7.47
CA PRO A 136 -10.83 -19.88 -6.75
C PRO A 136 -11.04 -20.32 -5.30
N VAL A 137 -9.95 -20.77 -4.65
CA VAL A 137 -9.92 -20.96 -3.19
C VAL A 137 -10.00 -19.58 -2.53
N ALA A 138 -10.67 -19.45 -1.38
CA ALA A 138 -10.69 -18.17 -0.67
C ALA A 138 -9.34 -17.86 0.01
N ASP A 139 -8.85 -16.64 -0.11
CA ASP A 139 -7.81 -16.13 0.80
C ASP A 139 -8.45 -15.95 2.19
N PRO A 140 -8.02 -16.70 3.23
CA PRO A 140 -8.64 -16.64 4.55
C PRO A 140 -8.56 -15.24 5.18
N VAL A 141 -7.50 -14.48 4.91
CA VAL A 141 -7.36 -13.11 5.44
C VAL A 141 -8.36 -12.17 4.79
N MET A 142 -8.57 -12.31 3.47
CA MET A 142 -9.53 -11.49 2.76
C MET A 142 -10.97 -11.91 3.05
N GLN A 143 -11.25 -13.21 3.19
CA GLN A 143 -12.56 -13.73 3.58
C GLN A 143 -12.96 -13.25 4.98
N ALA A 144 -12.01 -13.23 5.93
CA ALA A 144 -12.28 -12.70 7.27
C ALA A 144 -12.64 -11.20 7.25
N ALA A 145 -12.03 -10.41 6.35
CA ALA A 145 -12.35 -9.00 6.17
C ALA A 145 -13.69 -8.75 5.43
N PHE A 146 -14.20 -9.76 4.71
CA PHE A 146 -15.38 -9.66 3.86
C PHE A 146 -16.19 -10.99 3.92
N PRO A 147 -16.80 -11.32 5.07
CA PRO A 147 -17.31 -12.66 5.36
C PRO A 147 -18.41 -13.12 4.38
N ASP A 148 -19.25 -12.21 3.89
CA ASP A 148 -20.42 -12.52 3.07
C ASP A 148 -20.14 -12.46 1.55
N ILE A 149 -18.88 -12.34 1.15
CA ILE A 149 -18.50 -12.16 -0.26
C ILE A 149 -17.91 -13.46 -0.81
N SER A 150 -18.31 -13.83 -2.03
CA SER A 150 -17.83 -15.05 -2.69
C SER A 150 -16.34 -14.96 -3.03
N PRO A 151 -15.60 -16.09 -3.06
CA PRO A 151 -14.16 -16.08 -3.32
C PRO A 151 -13.78 -15.40 -4.65
N VAL A 152 -14.56 -15.64 -5.72
CA VAL A 152 -14.30 -15.03 -7.03
C VAL A 152 -14.53 -13.52 -7.01
N LEU A 153 -15.54 -13.03 -6.29
CA LEU A 153 -15.78 -11.60 -6.15
C LEU A 153 -14.69 -10.95 -5.29
N LEU A 154 -14.18 -11.63 -4.26
CA LEU A 154 -13.01 -11.17 -3.51
C LEU A 154 -11.78 -11.00 -4.41
N GLU A 155 -11.52 -11.96 -5.30
CA GLU A 155 -10.40 -11.83 -6.24
C GLU A 155 -10.61 -10.71 -7.26
N ILE A 156 -11.83 -10.45 -7.73
CA ILE A 156 -12.13 -9.28 -8.57
C ILE A 156 -11.85 -7.98 -7.79
N ARG A 157 -12.26 -7.90 -6.52
CA ARG A 157 -12.00 -6.73 -5.66
C ARG A 157 -10.51 -6.57 -5.33
N ARG A 158 -9.75 -7.67 -5.20
CA ARG A 158 -8.28 -7.66 -5.05
C ARG A 158 -7.62 -7.14 -6.31
N GLU A 159 -8.01 -7.66 -7.48
CA GLU A 159 -7.49 -7.24 -8.76
C GLU A 159 -7.73 -5.73 -8.97
N ARG A 160 -8.92 -5.24 -8.62
CA ARG A 160 -9.24 -3.80 -8.64
C ARG A 160 -8.31 -3.00 -7.72
N ARG A 161 -8.07 -3.47 -6.50
CA ARG A 161 -7.16 -2.83 -5.53
C ARG A 161 -5.71 -2.77 -6.04
N VAL A 162 -5.23 -3.85 -6.67
CA VAL A 162 -3.85 -3.96 -7.17
C VAL A 162 -3.66 -3.12 -8.42
N GLU A 163 -4.56 -3.30 -9.40
CA GLU A 163 -4.47 -2.64 -10.68
C GLU A 163 -4.57 -1.12 -10.53
N LEU A 164 -5.53 -0.63 -9.72
CA LEU A 164 -5.82 0.79 -9.51
C LEU A 164 -5.14 1.37 -8.25
N ALA A 165 -4.11 0.70 -7.72
CA ALA A 165 -3.38 1.20 -6.56
C ALA A 165 -2.88 2.63 -6.81
N PHE A 166 -3.09 3.52 -5.83
CA PHE A 166 -2.77 4.96 -5.87
C PHE A 166 -3.48 5.81 -6.95
N GLU A 167 -4.58 5.31 -7.52
CA GLU A 167 -5.36 6.07 -8.53
C GLU A 167 -6.66 6.67 -7.96
N GLY A 168 -6.82 6.73 -6.63
CA GLY A 168 -7.95 7.41 -5.98
C GLY A 168 -9.20 6.56 -5.72
N PHE A 169 -9.25 5.30 -6.16
CA PHE A 169 -10.46 4.48 -6.08
C PHE A 169 -10.73 3.79 -4.75
N ARG A 170 -9.68 3.52 -3.95
CA ARG A 170 -9.80 2.59 -2.81
C ARG A 170 -10.79 3.06 -1.74
N PHE A 171 -10.88 4.36 -1.48
CA PHE A 171 -11.82 4.89 -0.51
C PHE A 171 -13.26 4.69 -0.98
N ASP A 172 -13.57 5.13 -2.21
CA ASP A 172 -14.92 5.00 -2.77
C ASP A 172 -15.35 3.53 -2.94
N ASP A 173 -14.40 2.64 -3.28
CA ASP A 173 -14.63 1.19 -3.31
C ASP A 173 -15.04 0.65 -1.93
N LEU A 174 -14.36 1.04 -0.85
CA LEU A 174 -14.74 0.62 0.51
C LEU A 174 -16.10 1.19 0.93
N MET A 175 -16.43 2.41 0.53
CA MET A 175 -17.72 3.02 0.84
C MET A 175 -18.86 2.29 0.13
N ARG A 176 -18.76 2.06 -1.19
CA ARG A 176 -19.83 1.41 -1.96
C ARG A 176 -19.98 -0.07 -1.65
N TRP A 177 -18.93 -0.73 -1.15
CA TRP A 177 -18.99 -2.11 -0.65
C TRP A 177 -19.49 -2.23 0.79
N LYS A 178 -19.81 -1.11 1.46
CA LYS A 178 -20.15 -1.09 2.89
C LYS A 178 -19.08 -1.77 3.75
N ALA A 179 -17.82 -1.43 3.48
CA ALA A 179 -16.63 -2.01 4.12
C ALA A 179 -15.78 -0.95 4.86
N GLY A 180 -16.43 0.11 5.34
CA GLY A 180 -15.80 1.23 6.04
C GLY A 180 -15.13 0.83 7.35
N LYS A 181 -15.61 -0.22 8.02
CA LYS A 181 -14.95 -0.79 9.22
C LYS A 181 -13.49 -1.19 9.01
N LEU A 182 -13.09 -1.50 7.78
CA LEU A 182 -11.69 -1.79 7.47
C LEU A 182 -10.76 -0.58 7.61
N LEU A 183 -11.31 0.64 7.69
CA LEU A 183 -10.56 1.88 7.94
C LEU A 183 -10.18 2.06 9.42
N GLU A 184 -10.78 1.29 10.33
CA GLU A 184 -10.43 1.32 11.77
C GLU A 184 -9.10 0.61 12.05
N LYS A 185 -8.60 -0.22 11.11
CA LYS A 185 -7.34 -0.94 11.29
C LYS A 185 -6.17 0.03 11.19
N GLU A 186 -5.31 0.02 12.21
CA GLU A 186 -4.05 0.75 12.19
C GLU A 186 -3.17 0.29 11.00
N PRO A 187 -2.69 1.24 10.18
CA PRO A 187 -1.81 0.92 9.07
C PRO A 187 -0.41 0.57 9.56
N GLU A 188 0.02 -0.65 9.21
CA GLU A 188 1.35 -1.19 9.50
C GLU A 188 2.27 -1.08 8.28
N GLY A 189 3.53 -0.73 8.54
CA GLY A 189 4.62 -0.63 7.57
C GLY A 189 5.60 -1.81 7.63
N LEU A 190 6.85 -1.54 7.27
CA LEU A 190 7.95 -2.52 7.27
C LEU A 190 8.07 -3.23 8.63
N TYR A 191 8.37 -4.52 8.61
CA TYR A 191 8.63 -5.31 9.81
C TYR A 191 10.13 -5.35 10.16
N PHE A 192 10.45 -5.16 11.43
CA PHE A 192 11.81 -5.34 11.97
C PHE A 192 11.77 -6.27 13.20
N PRO A 193 12.51 -7.39 13.21
CA PRO A 193 12.47 -8.34 14.33
C PRO A 193 13.16 -7.85 15.60
N ALA A 194 14.08 -6.88 15.49
CA ALA A 194 14.83 -6.31 16.60
C ALA A 194 15.49 -4.97 16.21
N LEU A 195 16.25 -4.38 17.13
CA LEU A 195 17.25 -3.36 16.80
C LEU A 195 18.41 -3.99 16.03
N GLY A 196 19.10 -3.20 15.22
CA GLY A 196 20.21 -3.71 14.42
C GLY A 196 20.31 -3.08 13.04
N LYS A 197 21.16 -3.69 12.21
CA LYS A 197 21.46 -3.23 10.86
C LYS A 197 20.63 -4.01 9.86
N TYR A 198 20.11 -3.32 8.84
CA TYR A 198 19.21 -3.92 7.86
C TYR A 198 19.59 -3.51 6.44
N ASP A 199 19.51 -4.48 5.54
CA ASP A 199 19.59 -4.30 4.09
C ASP A 199 18.18 -3.98 3.57
N LEU A 200 18.04 -2.84 2.92
CA LEU A 200 16.82 -2.40 2.24
C LEU A 200 16.99 -2.33 0.72
N THR A 201 18.20 -2.52 0.20
CA THR A 201 18.48 -2.51 -1.25
C THR A 201 18.51 -3.91 -1.85
N GLY A 202 18.61 -4.95 -1.04
CA GLY A 202 18.64 -6.35 -1.46
C GLY A 202 19.98 -6.82 -2.01
N ASP A 203 21.06 -6.08 -1.78
CA ASP A 203 22.42 -6.45 -2.20
C ASP A 203 23.16 -7.29 -1.14
N GLY A 204 22.53 -7.58 0.00
CA GLY A 204 23.10 -8.32 1.11
C GLY A 204 23.97 -7.46 2.03
N VAL A 205 24.04 -6.15 1.80
CA VAL A 205 24.82 -5.20 2.59
C VAL A 205 23.87 -4.30 3.37
N PRO A 206 24.05 -4.12 4.69
CA PRO A 206 23.18 -3.24 5.44
C PRO A 206 23.28 -1.78 4.99
N ASP A 207 22.12 -1.12 4.91
CA ASP A 207 21.95 0.28 4.54
C ASP A 207 21.62 1.16 5.75
N ILE A 208 20.90 0.60 6.71
CA ILE A 208 20.39 1.33 7.87
C ILE A 208 20.81 0.68 9.19
N TYR A 209 20.75 1.46 10.28
CA TYR A 209 20.97 0.98 11.65
C TYR A 209 19.87 1.52 12.58
N LEU A 210 19.01 0.63 13.06
CA LEU A 210 18.05 0.89 14.12
C LEU A 210 18.71 0.80 15.50
N ILE A 211 18.64 1.89 16.28
CA ILE A 211 19.19 2.02 17.63
C ILE A 211 18.09 2.39 18.64
N PRO A 212 18.27 2.11 19.95
CA PRO A 212 17.30 2.53 20.96
C PRO A 212 17.09 4.04 20.96
N SER A 213 15.87 4.50 21.27
CA SER A 213 15.56 5.93 21.40
C SER A 213 16.33 6.66 22.50
N SER A 214 16.90 5.94 23.47
CA SER A 214 17.80 6.50 24.49
C SER A 214 19.20 6.82 23.97
N GLN A 215 19.59 6.26 22.82
CA GLN A 215 20.92 6.46 22.23
C GLN A 215 20.94 7.65 21.28
N SER A 216 22.05 8.41 21.30
CA SER A 216 22.29 9.47 20.32
C SER A 216 22.83 8.91 19.01
N ILE A 217 22.35 9.44 17.89
CA ILE A 217 22.93 9.16 16.57
C ILE A 217 24.36 9.72 16.55
N PRO A 218 25.38 8.95 16.15
CA PRO A 218 26.75 9.46 16.02
C PRO A 218 26.84 10.63 15.05
N ALA A 219 27.81 11.53 15.29
CA ALA A 219 28.17 12.56 14.32
C ALA A 219 28.56 11.91 12.98
N GLU A 220 28.38 12.64 11.88
CA GLU A 220 28.47 12.10 10.52
C GLU A 220 29.82 11.41 10.27
N GLU A 221 30.93 11.99 10.70
CA GLU A 221 32.29 11.44 10.61
C GLU A 221 32.50 10.13 11.39
N ASN A 222 31.65 9.85 12.39
CA ASN A 222 31.75 8.69 13.27
C ASN A 222 30.70 7.60 12.95
N LYS A 223 29.86 7.81 11.94
CA LYS A 223 28.93 6.77 11.49
C LYS A 223 29.68 5.60 10.88
N GLU A 224 29.22 4.39 11.19
CA GLU A 224 29.75 3.18 10.60
C GLU A 224 29.52 3.18 9.08
N SER A 225 30.53 2.74 8.33
CA SER A 225 30.41 2.44 6.91
C SER A 225 30.22 0.95 6.72
N ASN A 226 29.35 0.58 5.79
CA ASN A 226 29.15 -0.81 5.39
C ASN A 226 30.32 -1.32 4.54
N SER A 227 30.25 -2.57 4.08
CA SER A 227 31.31 -3.20 3.27
C SER A 227 31.54 -2.54 1.90
N LEU A 228 30.63 -1.67 1.45
CA LEU A 228 30.76 -0.87 0.22
C LEU A 228 31.34 0.52 0.48
N GLY A 229 31.69 0.84 1.73
CA GLY A 229 32.19 2.17 2.11
C GLY A 229 31.12 3.25 2.20
N VAL A 230 29.83 2.87 2.20
CA VAL A 230 28.70 3.78 2.36
C VAL A 230 28.32 3.85 3.83
N LYS A 231 28.10 5.06 4.36
CA LYS A 231 27.68 5.25 5.76
C LYS A 231 26.26 4.77 5.98
N LEU A 232 26.05 4.04 7.07
CA LEU A 232 24.72 3.59 7.48
C LEU A 232 23.82 4.77 7.86
N VAL A 233 22.54 4.68 7.51
CA VAL A 233 21.53 5.65 7.96
C VAL A 233 20.98 5.21 9.32
N TYR A 234 21.16 6.03 10.34
CA TYR A 234 20.74 5.70 11.71
C TYR A 234 19.32 6.18 11.98
N TYR A 235 18.54 5.33 12.66
CA TYR A 235 17.21 5.67 13.14
C TYR A 235 17.05 5.29 14.61
N LYS A 236 16.47 6.20 15.38
CA LYS A 236 16.09 5.97 16.76
C LYS A 236 14.71 5.32 16.79
N THR A 237 14.58 4.15 17.40
CA THR A 237 13.30 3.44 17.46
C THR A 237 12.69 3.49 18.85
N GLY A 238 11.38 3.66 18.91
CA GLY A 238 10.59 3.62 20.13
C GLY A 238 9.12 3.38 19.78
N THR A 239 8.25 3.36 20.79
CA THR A 239 6.79 3.31 20.54
C THR A 239 6.33 4.64 19.95
N ILE A 240 5.10 4.71 19.43
CA ILE A 240 4.56 5.95 18.83
C ILE A 240 4.48 7.13 19.82
N ASP A 241 4.43 6.83 21.12
CA ASP A 241 4.43 7.81 22.21
C ASP A 241 5.83 8.23 22.66
N ASP A 242 6.89 7.66 22.08
CA ASP A 242 8.27 8.02 22.40
C ASP A 242 8.70 9.27 21.63
N GLU A 243 8.84 10.39 22.35
CA GLU A 243 9.25 11.67 21.78
C GLU A 243 10.66 11.63 21.15
N ASN A 244 11.53 10.76 21.67
CA ASN A 244 12.93 10.62 21.24
C ASN A 244 13.10 9.68 20.05
N ALA A 245 12.08 8.91 19.69
CA ALA A 245 12.10 8.03 18.53
C ALA A 245 11.93 8.83 17.24
N THR A 246 12.61 8.41 16.17
CA THR A 246 12.42 8.89 14.79
C THR A 246 11.65 7.89 13.94
N VAL A 247 11.57 6.64 14.38
CA VAL A 247 10.80 5.55 13.76
C VAL A 247 9.99 4.86 14.85
N TYR A 248 8.70 4.68 14.61
CA TYR A 248 7.79 4.07 15.57
C TYR A 248 7.58 2.60 15.22
N LEU A 249 7.94 1.71 16.13
CA LEU A 249 7.67 0.28 16.00
C LEU A 249 6.58 -0.13 16.98
N THR A 250 5.74 -1.10 16.60
CA THR A 250 4.59 -1.55 17.42
C THR A 250 5.00 -2.00 18.83
N GLU A 251 6.19 -2.59 19.00
CA GLU A 251 6.75 -2.98 20.30
C GLU A 251 7.95 -2.11 20.72
N GLY A 252 8.13 -0.96 20.08
CA GLY A 252 9.17 0.05 20.31
C GLY A 252 10.58 -0.32 19.86
N THR A 253 10.99 -1.58 20.04
CA THR A 253 12.31 -2.10 19.64
C THR A 253 12.25 -3.19 18.56
N LYS A 254 11.03 -3.62 18.21
CA LYS A 254 10.72 -4.60 17.17
C LYS A 254 9.27 -4.45 16.73
N GLY A 255 8.87 -5.19 15.72
CA GLY A 255 7.53 -5.21 15.14
C GLY A 255 7.43 -4.42 13.85
N ASN A 256 6.21 -4.12 13.42
CA ASN A 256 5.96 -3.31 12.23
C ASN A 256 6.15 -1.83 12.55
N ILE A 257 6.51 -1.05 11.53
CA ILE A 257 6.39 0.40 11.63
C ILE A 257 4.91 0.77 11.83
N LEU A 258 4.63 1.59 12.84
CA LEU A 258 3.29 2.14 13.09
C LEU A 258 3.24 3.59 12.61
N THR A 259 2.38 3.90 11.64
CA THR A 259 2.33 5.27 11.09
C THR A 259 1.38 6.18 11.83
N ILE A 260 0.33 5.62 12.42
CA ILE A 260 -0.68 6.32 13.20
C ILE A 260 -1.30 5.32 14.16
N LYS A 261 -1.57 5.76 15.39
CA LYS A 261 -2.38 5.02 16.37
C LYS A 261 -3.79 5.58 16.41
N ASP A 262 -4.73 4.80 16.93
CA ASP A 262 -6.08 5.26 17.23
C ASP A 262 -6.80 5.83 15.98
N MET A 263 -6.94 5.02 14.92
CA MET A 263 -7.64 5.39 13.67
C MET A 263 -9.10 5.87 13.86
N GLY A 264 -9.64 5.72 15.07
CA GLY A 264 -11.00 6.07 15.44
C GLY A 264 -12.00 4.97 15.04
N THR A 265 -13.27 5.24 15.33
CA THR A 265 -14.36 4.31 15.04
C THR A 265 -15.13 4.79 13.81
N PHE A 266 -15.33 3.90 12.84
CA PHE A 266 -16.20 4.11 11.70
C PHE A 266 -17.66 3.93 12.14
N VAL A 267 -18.43 5.02 12.14
CA VAL A 267 -19.83 5.02 12.61
C VAL A 267 -20.77 4.66 11.46
N GLU A 268 -21.41 3.50 11.56
CA GLU A 268 -22.40 3.02 10.59
C GLU A 268 -23.83 3.39 11.00
N PRO A 269 -24.71 3.77 10.04
CA PRO A 269 -24.42 3.92 8.62
C PRO A 269 -23.92 5.34 8.27
N GLN A 270 -23.78 6.23 9.26
CA GLN A 270 -23.49 7.65 9.08
C GLN A 270 -22.35 7.95 8.10
N TYR A 271 -21.19 7.32 8.27
CA TYR A 271 -20.00 7.63 7.46
C TYR A 271 -20.03 7.06 6.04
N TYR A 272 -21.06 6.31 5.65
CA TYR A 272 -21.30 5.94 4.25
C TYR A 272 -22.01 7.03 3.45
N TYR A 273 -22.56 8.06 4.11
CA TYR A 273 -23.26 9.16 3.46
C TYR A 273 -22.41 10.43 3.49
N ARG A 274 -22.71 11.39 2.61
CA ARG A 274 -22.07 12.71 2.59
C ARG A 274 -23.03 13.80 3.09
N PRO A 275 -22.57 14.76 3.92
CA PRO A 275 -23.39 15.89 4.34
C PRO A 275 -23.81 16.74 3.15
N VAL A 276 -25.03 17.25 3.21
CA VAL A 276 -25.47 18.29 2.29
C VAL A 276 -24.61 19.52 2.57
N PRO A 277 -23.88 20.10 1.60
CA PRO A 277 -23.06 21.25 1.88
C PRO A 277 -23.88 22.40 2.48
N LYS A 278 -23.38 23.04 3.55
CA LYS A 278 -24.11 24.09 4.28
C LYS A 278 -24.66 25.18 3.36
N HIS A 279 -23.86 25.64 2.40
CA HIS A 279 -24.29 26.62 1.41
C HIS A 279 -25.54 26.19 0.61
N GLN A 280 -25.67 24.90 0.30
CA GLN A 280 -26.86 24.38 -0.40
C GLN A 280 -28.10 24.43 0.51
N MET A 281 -27.95 24.11 1.79
CA MET A 281 -29.04 24.25 2.76
C MET A 281 -29.42 25.72 3.01
N ASP A 282 -28.44 26.64 2.98
CA ASP A 282 -28.71 28.08 3.12
C ASP A 282 -29.50 28.62 1.91
N LEU A 283 -29.21 28.13 0.70
CA LEU A 283 -29.98 28.45 -0.53
C LEU A 283 -31.35 27.80 -0.56
N ASN A 284 -31.47 26.57 -0.06
CA ASN A 284 -32.72 25.82 -0.02
C ASN A 284 -32.90 25.15 1.35
N PRO A 285 -33.58 25.82 2.31
CA PRO A 285 -33.79 25.30 3.66
C PRO A 285 -34.53 23.96 3.72
N LYS A 286 -35.21 23.55 2.63
CA LYS A 286 -35.89 22.24 2.54
C LYS A 286 -34.92 21.06 2.42
N LEU A 287 -33.62 21.31 2.18
CA LEU A 287 -32.58 20.28 2.18
C LEU A 287 -32.13 19.87 3.58
N GLY A 288 -32.56 20.60 4.62
CA GLY A 288 -32.37 20.23 6.02
C GLY A 288 -33.56 19.47 6.62
N PRO A 289 -33.39 18.86 7.81
CA PRO A 289 -32.14 18.75 8.57
C PRO A 289 -31.17 17.74 7.95
N GLN A 290 -29.88 17.85 8.32
CA GLN A 290 -28.88 16.86 7.96
C GLN A 290 -29.30 15.46 8.44
N LEU A 291 -28.99 14.45 7.64
CA LEU A 291 -29.03 13.08 8.12
C LEU A 291 -28.00 12.88 9.24
N PHE A 292 -28.33 12.02 10.20
CA PHE A 292 -27.42 11.59 11.28
C PHE A 292 -26.87 12.72 12.17
N GLY A 293 -27.49 13.90 12.19
CA GLY A 293 -27.09 15.00 13.06
C GLY A 293 -25.71 15.59 12.77
N TRP A 294 -25.26 15.53 11.51
CA TRP A 294 -24.04 16.24 11.10
C TRP A 294 -24.13 17.72 11.46
N LYS A 295 -23.05 18.24 12.05
CA LYS A 295 -22.91 19.64 12.47
C LYS A 295 -22.12 20.45 11.45
#